data_AF-A0A370IB52-F1
#
_entry.id   AF-A0A370IB52-F1
#
_cell.length_a   1.000
_cell.length_b   1.000
_cell.length_c   1.000
_cell.angle_alpha   90.00
_cell.angle_beta   90.00
_cell.angle_gamma   90.00
#
_symmetry.space_group_name_H-M   'P 1'
#
loop_
_entity.id
_entity.type
_entity.pdbx_description
1 polymer ?
#
loop_
_entity_poly.entity_id
_entity_poly.type
_entity_poly.pdbx_seq_one_letter_code
_entity_poly.pdbx_strand_id
1 'polypeptide(L)'
;MAVDLAIELRRLEIQRSTGVLSAGDGAFHITEGAIACADCRRTTGLDRLVVEAGVATPEDWRRARAGDPGYLLERPRLETLALLSVFDAAYFLFASPAEPEFRPAPPHWLARVCHVPPRTLVDECARRGDPEAGPWPALLVDRAPVVPIRRVRHGRIALTGGQTEVLAAADGRRSVAAIAKDLGRTTYGCLVSVRELTDAGLVRPPEPECAPAAPLPRRVSGRSLPPLPPAAATPYVAPAPANSTAPIPTRPQGSPIPESWGPIDRDLLTRVRKGLEKLG
;
A
#
# COMPACT_ATOMS: atom_id res chain seq x y z
N MET A 1 14.21 -5.52 -8.31
CA MET A 1 12.87 -5.47 -8.93
C MET A 1 12.58 -6.80 -9.62
N ALA A 2 11.32 -7.26 -9.60
CA ALA A 2 10.89 -8.50 -10.23
C ALA A 2 10.90 -8.39 -11.76
N VAL A 3 11.94 -8.97 -12.39
CA VAL A 3 12.15 -8.93 -13.85
C VAL A 3 11.04 -9.70 -14.58
N ASP A 4 10.64 -10.86 -14.06
CA ASP A 4 9.62 -11.71 -14.69
C ASP A 4 8.26 -11.01 -14.77
N LEU A 5 7.87 -10.29 -13.71
CA LEU A 5 6.65 -9.48 -13.70
C LEU A 5 6.67 -8.39 -14.78
N ALA A 6 7.81 -7.70 -14.97
CA ALA A 6 7.93 -6.67 -16.01
C ALA A 6 7.82 -7.27 -17.42
N ILE A 7 8.44 -8.43 -17.65
CA ILE A 7 8.40 -9.14 -18.93
C ILE A 7 6.95 -9.55 -19.24
N GLU A 8 6.27 -10.15 -18.27
CA GLU A 8 4.92 -10.65 -18.46
C GLU A 8 3.92 -9.50 -18.70
N LEU A 9 4.02 -8.42 -17.95
CA LEU A 9 3.22 -7.21 -18.17
C LEU A 9 3.40 -6.62 -19.58
N ARG A 10 4.65 -6.58 -20.08
CA ARG A 10 4.95 -6.13 -21.44
C ARG A 10 4.37 -7.08 -22.50
N ARG A 11 4.42 -8.39 -22.26
CA ARG A 11 3.81 -9.39 -23.15
C ARG A 11 2.30 -9.15 -23.28
N LEU A 12 1.61 -8.96 -22.16
CA LEU A 12 0.17 -8.73 -22.10
C LEU A 12 -0.23 -7.39 -22.73
N GLU A 13 0.59 -6.35 -22.59
CA GLU A 13 0.43 -5.06 -23.28
C GLU A 13 0.42 -5.24 -24.80
N ILE A 14 1.44 -5.90 -25.35
CA ILE A 14 1.59 -6.14 -26.80
C ILE A 14 0.44 -6.99 -27.34
N GLN A 15 0.03 -8.01 -26.59
CA GLN A 15 -1.06 -8.90 -26.96
C GLN A 15 -2.46 -8.30 -26.76
N ARG A 16 -2.56 -7.07 -26.23
CA ARG A 16 -3.82 -6.41 -25.84
C ARG A 16 -4.71 -7.33 -25.00
N SER A 17 -4.10 -8.08 -24.09
CA SER A 17 -4.82 -9.10 -23.31
C SER A 17 -5.79 -8.46 -22.32
N THR A 18 -6.89 -9.16 -22.06
CA THR A 18 -7.87 -8.80 -21.03
C THR A 18 -7.98 -9.93 -20.01
N GLY A 19 -7.75 -9.63 -18.74
CA GLY A 19 -7.76 -10.62 -17.67
C GLY A 19 -7.11 -10.14 -16.38
N VAL A 20 -6.69 -11.09 -15.54
CA VAL A 20 -6.06 -10.82 -14.25
C VAL A 20 -4.66 -11.44 -14.25
N LEU A 21 -3.66 -10.64 -13.90
CA LEU A 21 -2.30 -11.09 -13.64
C LEU A 21 -2.05 -11.10 -12.13
N SER A 22 -2.03 -12.29 -11.52
CA SER A 22 -1.70 -12.46 -10.11
C SER A 22 -0.19 -12.44 -9.91
N ALA A 23 0.29 -11.77 -8.86
CA ALA A 23 1.70 -11.73 -8.49
C ALA A 23 1.82 -11.66 -6.96
N GLY A 24 2.34 -12.70 -6.33
CA GLY A 24 2.56 -12.72 -4.87
C GLY A 24 1.27 -12.50 -4.08
N ASP A 25 1.18 -11.37 -3.38
CA ASP A 25 0.07 -11.03 -2.49
C ASP A 25 -0.92 -10.02 -3.09
N GLY A 26 -0.98 -9.93 -4.43
CA GLY A 26 -1.89 -9.05 -5.14
C GLY A 26 -2.05 -9.41 -6.62
N ALA A 27 -2.68 -8.50 -7.36
CA ALA A 27 -2.98 -8.70 -8.77
C ALA A 27 -3.09 -7.39 -9.56
N PHE A 28 -2.93 -7.51 -10.88
CA PHE A 28 -3.25 -6.47 -11.86
C PHE A 28 -4.45 -6.91 -12.68
N HIS A 29 -5.46 -6.06 -12.78
CA HIS A 29 -6.56 -6.22 -13.72
C HIS A 29 -6.23 -5.49 -15.01
N ILE A 30 -6.19 -6.23 -16.11
CA ILE A 30 -5.76 -5.74 -17.42
C ILE A 30 -6.96 -5.79 -18.36
N THR A 31 -7.16 -4.72 -19.12
CA THR A 31 -8.18 -4.60 -20.16
C THR A 31 -7.53 -4.05 -21.41
N GLU A 32 -7.59 -4.81 -22.51
CA GLU A 32 -7.00 -4.43 -23.81
C GLU A 32 -5.52 -4.02 -23.71
N GLY A 33 -4.76 -4.72 -22.85
CA GLY A 33 -3.35 -4.44 -22.59
C GLY A 33 -3.04 -3.29 -21.64
N ALA A 34 -4.05 -2.55 -21.16
CA ALA A 34 -3.88 -1.49 -20.16
C ALA A 34 -4.30 -1.95 -18.76
N ILE A 35 -3.64 -1.45 -17.72
CA ILE A 35 -3.97 -1.77 -16.32
C ILE A 35 -5.14 -0.87 -15.88
N ALA A 36 -6.25 -1.49 -15.52
CA ALA A 36 -7.46 -0.82 -15.07
C ALA A 36 -7.58 -0.74 -13.54
N CYS A 37 -6.96 -1.68 -12.84
CA CYS A 37 -6.95 -1.77 -11.38
C CYS A 37 -5.75 -2.61 -10.95
N ALA A 38 -5.25 -2.37 -9.74
CA ALA A 38 -4.33 -3.29 -9.08
C ALA A 38 -4.60 -3.28 -7.58
N ASP A 39 -4.41 -4.41 -6.94
CA ASP A 39 -4.54 -4.59 -5.51
C ASP A 39 -3.31 -5.30 -4.94
N CYS A 40 -2.95 -4.96 -3.71
CA CYS A 40 -1.89 -5.60 -2.97
C CYS A 40 -2.28 -5.61 -1.49
N ARG A 41 -2.15 -6.76 -0.81
CA ARG A 41 -2.50 -6.89 0.61
C ARG A 41 -1.70 -5.94 1.52
N ARG A 42 -0.53 -5.50 1.06
CA ARG A 42 0.33 -4.52 1.75
C ARG A 42 -0.09 -3.07 1.55
N THR A 43 -1.10 -2.79 0.74
CA THR A 43 -1.55 -1.43 0.43
C THR A 43 -2.91 -1.08 1.02
N THR A 44 -3.16 0.21 1.19
CA THR A 44 -4.50 0.73 1.42
C THR A 44 -5.33 0.52 0.15
N GLY A 45 -6.34 -0.33 0.23
CA GLY A 45 -7.22 -0.62 -0.89
C GLY A 45 -7.95 0.63 -1.40
N LEU A 46 -8.23 0.66 -2.70
CA LEU A 46 -8.98 1.75 -3.34
C LEU A 46 -10.33 1.99 -2.65
N ASP A 47 -10.96 0.93 -2.14
CA ASP A 47 -12.21 0.99 -1.38
C ASP A 47 -12.10 1.84 -0.11
N ARG A 48 -10.97 1.75 0.59
CA ARG A 48 -10.67 2.60 1.74
C ARG A 48 -10.33 4.02 1.31
N LEU A 49 -9.53 4.18 0.26
CA LEU A 49 -9.12 5.50 -0.24
C LEU A 49 -10.32 6.35 -0.68
N VAL A 50 -11.29 5.78 -1.39
CA VAL A 50 -12.49 6.51 -1.84
C VAL A 50 -13.40 6.93 -0.69
N VAL A 51 -13.50 6.11 0.35
CA VAL A 51 -14.31 6.43 1.53
C VAL A 51 -13.67 7.56 2.33
N GLU A 52 -12.38 7.46 2.60
CA GLU A 52 -11.65 8.46 3.38
C GLU A 52 -11.50 9.79 2.63
N ALA A 53 -11.46 9.75 1.29
CA ALA A 53 -11.51 10.95 0.46
C ALA A 53 -12.93 11.54 0.29
N GLY A 54 -13.97 10.91 0.86
CA GLY A 54 -15.36 11.34 0.73
C GLY A 54 -15.93 11.21 -0.69
N VAL A 55 -15.34 10.37 -1.53
CA VAL A 55 -15.77 10.13 -2.93
C VAL A 55 -16.95 9.17 -3.00
N ALA A 56 -16.99 8.18 -2.09
CA ALA A 56 -18.00 7.13 -2.06
C ALA A 56 -18.29 6.69 -0.62
N THR A 57 -19.50 6.24 -0.34
CA THR A 57 -19.78 5.48 0.88
C THR A 57 -19.33 4.01 0.73
N PRO A 58 -19.15 3.27 1.82
CA PRO A 58 -18.92 1.82 1.75
C PRO A 58 -20.02 1.07 0.98
N GLU A 59 -21.27 1.52 1.11
CA GLU A 59 -22.44 1.01 0.39
C GLU A 59 -22.30 1.25 -1.12
N ASP A 60 -21.96 2.47 -1.55
CA ASP A 60 -21.74 2.80 -2.96
C ASP A 60 -20.67 1.90 -3.57
N TRP A 61 -19.57 1.71 -2.84
CA TRP A 61 -18.48 0.86 -3.30
C TRP A 61 -18.87 -0.62 -3.40
N ARG A 62 -19.70 -1.12 -2.46
CA ARG A 62 -20.26 -2.49 -2.56
C ARG A 62 -21.18 -2.64 -3.77
N ARG A 63 -22.04 -1.66 -4.06
CA ARG A 63 -22.91 -1.68 -5.25
C ARG A 63 -22.10 -1.69 -6.54
N ALA A 64 -21.05 -0.88 -6.61
CA ALA A 64 -20.13 -0.85 -7.75
C ALA A 64 -19.54 -2.23 -8.06
N ARG A 65 -19.01 -2.90 -7.04
CA ARG A 65 -18.46 -4.27 -7.16
C ARG A 65 -19.51 -5.32 -7.54
N ALA A 66 -20.76 -5.10 -7.16
CA ALA A 66 -21.89 -5.97 -7.53
C ALA A 66 -22.39 -5.73 -8.96
N GLY A 67 -21.81 -4.77 -9.70
CA GLY A 67 -22.16 -4.51 -11.10
C GLY A 67 -22.93 -3.20 -11.34
N ASP A 68 -23.11 -2.36 -10.33
CA ASP A 68 -23.75 -1.04 -10.44
C ASP A 68 -22.77 0.11 -10.11
N PRO A 69 -21.74 0.37 -10.95
CA PRO A 69 -20.73 1.39 -10.68
C PRO A 69 -21.12 2.79 -11.22
N GLY A 70 -22.27 2.94 -11.89
CA GLY A 70 -22.57 4.08 -12.77
C GLY A 70 -22.29 5.44 -12.13
N TYR A 71 -22.85 5.67 -10.94
CA TYR A 71 -22.65 6.92 -10.20
C TYR A 71 -21.19 7.19 -9.80
N LEU A 72 -20.40 6.16 -9.51
CA LEU A 72 -18.99 6.32 -9.12
C LEU A 72 -18.10 6.66 -10.32
N LEU A 73 -18.40 6.08 -11.48
CA LEU A 73 -17.65 6.36 -12.71
C LEU A 73 -17.79 7.81 -13.17
N GLU A 74 -18.86 8.49 -12.77
CA GLU A 74 -19.08 9.92 -13.04
C GLU A 74 -18.27 10.85 -12.10
N ARG A 75 -17.57 10.31 -11.09
CA ARG A 75 -16.78 11.09 -10.14
C ARG A 75 -15.32 11.23 -10.63
N PRO A 76 -14.85 12.42 -11.06
CA PRO A 76 -13.48 12.57 -11.58
C PRO A 76 -12.39 12.21 -10.55
N ARG A 77 -12.67 12.42 -9.26
CA ARG A 77 -11.75 12.05 -8.18
C ARG A 77 -11.52 10.53 -8.08
N LEU A 78 -12.44 9.70 -8.58
CA LEU A 78 -12.26 8.24 -8.62
C LEU A 78 -11.07 7.86 -9.49
N GLU A 79 -10.93 8.46 -10.66
CA GLU A 79 -9.82 8.19 -11.58
C GLU A 79 -8.47 8.47 -10.90
N THR A 80 -8.33 9.63 -10.25
CA THR A 80 -7.11 9.97 -9.52
C THR A 80 -6.79 8.96 -8.42
N LEU A 81 -7.79 8.55 -7.64
CA LEU A 81 -7.59 7.57 -6.56
C LEU A 81 -7.26 6.18 -7.13
N ALA A 82 -7.88 5.78 -8.25
CA ALA A 82 -7.58 4.53 -8.94
C ALA A 82 -6.17 4.50 -9.51
N LEU A 83 -5.70 5.60 -10.11
CA LEU A 83 -4.32 5.75 -10.55
C LEU A 83 -3.36 5.63 -9.36
N LEU A 84 -3.64 6.34 -8.26
CA LEU A 84 -2.84 6.27 -7.05
C LEU A 84 -2.78 4.83 -6.49
N SER A 85 -3.91 4.12 -6.42
CA SER A 85 -3.94 2.74 -5.94
C SER A 85 -3.18 1.79 -6.86
N VAL A 86 -3.25 1.98 -8.18
CA VAL A 86 -2.50 1.17 -9.16
C VAL A 86 -1.01 1.33 -8.93
N PHE A 87 -0.49 2.56 -8.86
CA PHE A 87 0.93 2.80 -8.61
C PHE A 87 1.38 2.38 -7.20
N ASP A 88 0.49 2.47 -6.21
CA ASP A 88 0.76 2.03 -4.85
C ASP A 88 0.95 0.50 -4.80
N ALA A 89 -0.04 -0.26 -5.29
CA ALA A 89 0.02 -1.72 -5.33
C ALA A 89 1.21 -2.20 -6.17
N ALA A 90 1.40 -1.62 -7.35
CA ALA A 90 2.50 -1.95 -8.24
C ALA A 90 3.86 -1.90 -7.56
N TYR A 91 4.17 -0.80 -6.86
CA TYR A 91 5.47 -0.62 -6.21
C TYR A 91 5.82 -1.81 -5.28
N PHE A 92 4.84 -2.27 -4.49
CA PHE A 92 5.04 -3.36 -3.56
C PHE A 92 5.05 -4.73 -4.25
N LEU A 93 4.26 -4.92 -5.31
CA LEU A 93 4.28 -6.16 -6.11
C LEU A 93 5.62 -6.34 -6.84
N PHE A 94 6.20 -5.27 -7.40
CA PHE A 94 7.52 -5.29 -8.03
C PHE A 94 8.69 -5.56 -7.07
N ALA A 95 8.46 -5.37 -5.77
CA ALA A 95 9.43 -5.70 -4.73
C ALA A 95 9.39 -7.17 -4.31
N SER A 96 8.33 -7.92 -4.66
CA SER A 96 8.18 -9.33 -4.33
C SER A 96 8.73 -10.23 -5.44
N PRO A 97 9.51 -11.30 -5.14
CA PRO A 97 10.07 -12.20 -6.16
C PRO A 97 9.06 -13.27 -6.64
N ALA A 98 7.76 -12.97 -6.64
CA ALA A 98 6.74 -13.95 -6.97
C ALA A 98 6.58 -14.13 -8.49
N GLU A 99 6.34 -15.38 -8.90
CA GLU A 99 6.08 -15.72 -10.30
C GLU A 99 4.70 -15.18 -10.73
N PRO A 100 4.61 -14.45 -11.85
CA PRO A 100 3.37 -13.88 -12.33
C PRO A 100 2.50 -14.93 -13.04
N GLU A 101 1.20 -14.99 -12.72
CA GLU A 101 0.25 -15.93 -13.35
C GLU A 101 -0.91 -15.16 -14.00
N PHE A 102 -1.05 -15.28 -15.33
CA PHE A 102 -2.14 -14.64 -16.06
C PHE A 102 -3.33 -15.59 -16.26
N ARG A 103 -4.54 -15.08 -16.00
CA ARG A 103 -5.80 -15.77 -16.29
C ARG A 103 -6.75 -14.83 -17.06
N PRO A 104 -7.27 -15.24 -18.22
CA PRO A 104 -8.32 -14.50 -18.90
C PRO A 104 -9.53 -14.30 -17.98
N ALA A 105 -10.08 -13.10 -17.98
CA ALA A 105 -11.25 -12.72 -17.20
C ALA A 105 -11.97 -11.55 -17.88
N PRO A 106 -13.26 -11.30 -17.58
CA PRO A 106 -13.95 -10.11 -18.06
C PRO A 106 -13.23 -8.81 -17.65
N PRO A 107 -13.37 -7.71 -18.42
CA PRO A 107 -12.83 -6.41 -18.05
C PRO A 107 -13.27 -5.99 -16.64
N HIS A 108 -12.34 -5.45 -15.86
CA HIS A 108 -12.67 -4.85 -14.57
C HIS A 108 -13.52 -3.59 -14.80
N TRP A 109 -14.50 -3.34 -13.92
CA TRP A 109 -15.45 -2.21 -14.08
C TRP A 109 -14.76 -0.82 -14.08
N LEU A 110 -13.59 -0.70 -13.46
CA LEU A 110 -12.74 0.52 -13.50
C LEU A 110 -12.09 0.78 -14.86
N ALA A 111 -12.14 -0.16 -15.81
CA ALA A 111 -11.57 0.00 -17.15
C ALA A 111 -12.30 1.05 -18.01
N ARG A 112 -13.23 1.82 -17.44
CA ARG A 112 -13.84 2.99 -18.08
C ARG A 112 -13.20 4.31 -17.64
N VAL A 113 -12.44 4.29 -16.55
CA VAL A 113 -11.89 5.50 -15.90
C VAL A 113 -10.40 5.39 -15.60
N CYS A 114 -9.80 4.20 -15.64
CA CYS A 114 -8.40 4.00 -15.33
C CYS A 114 -7.75 3.15 -16.43
N HIS A 115 -6.73 3.71 -17.08
CA HIS A 115 -5.97 3.06 -18.15
C HIS A 115 -4.49 3.39 -18.01
N VAL A 116 -3.75 2.56 -17.28
CA VAL A 116 -2.31 2.74 -17.10
C VAL A 116 -1.55 1.82 -18.05
N PRO A 117 -0.72 2.34 -18.97
CA PRO A 117 0.16 1.49 -19.77
C PRO A 117 1.14 0.74 -18.86
N PRO A 118 1.30 -0.58 -19.01
CA PRO A 118 2.22 -1.36 -18.20
C PRO A 118 3.66 -0.82 -18.20
N ARG A 119 4.14 -0.31 -19.34
CA ARG A 119 5.46 0.33 -19.43
C ARG A 119 5.60 1.54 -18.49
N THR A 120 4.61 2.44 -18.44
CA THR A 120 4.62 3.60 -17.54
C THR A 120 4.76 3.17 -16.07
N LEU A 121 4.09 2.08 -15.72
CA LEU A 121 4.08 1.54 -14.38
C LEU A 121 5.44 0.89 -14.02
N VAL A 122 6.07 0.18 -14.95
CA VAL A 122 7.43 -0.36 -14.79
C VAL A 122 8.45 0.77 -14.59
N ASP A 123 8.42 1.78 -15.45
CA ASP A 123 9.36 2.91 -15.40
C ASP A 123 9.22 3.68 -14.08
N GLU A 124 7.98 3.92 -13.63
CA GLU A 124 7.71 4.58 -12.35
C GLU A 124 8.12 3.71 -11.15
N CYS A 125 7.89 2.39 -11.18
CA CYS A 125 8.36 1.51 -10.10
C CYS A 125 9.90 1.48 -10.03
N ALA A 126 10.57 1.52 -11.18
CA ALA A 126 12.03 1.64 -11.24
C ALA A 126 12.51 2.93 -10.57
N ARG A 127 11.89 4.06 -10.91
CA ARG A 127 12.19 5.37 -10.33
C ARG A 127 11.97 5.42 -8.82
N ARG A 128 10.93 4.76 -8.30
CA ARG A 128 10.62 4.69 -6.85
C ARG A 128 11.51 3.70 -6.08
N GLY A 129 12.11 2.75 -6.78
CA GLY A 129 12.88 1.64 -6.21
C GLY A 129 14.37 1.92 -5.99
N ASP A 130 14.77 3.20 -6.00
CA ASP A 130 16.16 3.63 -5.85
C ASP A 130 16.83 3.02 -4.58
N PRO A 131 17.97 2.33 -4.69
CA PRO A 131 18.76 1.83 -3.55
C PRO A 131 19.10 2.89 -2.50
N GLU A 132 19.15 4.17 -2.89
CA GLU A 132 19.39 5.31 -1.99
C GLU A 132 18.16 5.68 -1.14
N ALA A 133 17.02 4.99 -1.29
CA ALA A 133 15.79 5.27 -0.55
C ALA A 133 15.85 4.96 0.96
N GLY A 134 17.06 4.82 1.50
CA GLY A 134 17.30 4.67 2.93
C GLY A 134 16.98 3.27 3.46
N PRO A 135 16.96 3.12 4.80
CA PRO A 135 16.97 1.81 5.46
C PRO A 135 15.62 1.09 5.41
N TRP A 136 14.59 1.67 4.77
CA TRP A 136 13.23 1.11 4.69
C TRP A 136 12.94 0.53 3.29
N PRO A 137 13.29 -0.74 3.01
CA PRO A 137 12.90 -1.39 1.77
C PRO A 137 11.41 -1.73 1.74
N ALA A 138 10.85 -1.83 0.54
CA ALA A 138 9.43 -2.11 0.31
C ALA A 138 8.94 -3.44 0.95
N LEU A 139 9.83 -4.42 1.14
CA LEU A 139 9.53 -5.70 1.79
C LEU A 139 9.28 -5.61 3.30
N LEU A 140 9.62 -4.48 3.94
CA LEU A 140 9.38 -4.27 5.37
C LEU A 140 8.08 -3.52 5.68
N VAL A 141 7.37 -3.04 4.66
CA VAL A 141 6.28 -2.08 4.81
C VAL A 141 5.13 -2.59 5.70
N ASP A 142 4.91 -3.91 5.71
CA ASP A 142 3.89 -4.60 6.50
C ASP A 142 4.46 -5.40 7.68
N ARG A 143 5.79 -5.47 7.81
CA ARG A 143 6.50 -6.34 8.77
C ARG A 143 7.17 -5.58 9.90
N ALA A 144 7.83 -4.46 9.60
CA ALA A 144 8.59 -3.70 10.58
C ALA A 144 7.71 -2.62 11.24
N PRO A 145 7.70 -2.52 12.57
CA PRO A 145 6.96 -1.47 13.26
C PRO A 145 7.63 -0.11 13.09
N VAL A 146 6.84 0.95 12.96
CA VAL A 146 7.32 2.33 12.93
C VAL A 146 7.52 2.82 14.37
N VAL A 147 8.79 2.89 14.80
CA VAL A 147 9.16 3.24 16.17
C VAL A 147 9.56 4.72 16.25
N PRO A 148 8.77 5.60 16.89
CA PRO A 148 9.11 7.00 17.04
C PRO A 148 10.24 7.20 18.06
N ILE A 149 11.10 8.19 17.81
CA ILE A 149 12.12 8.62 18.76
C ILE A 149 11.49 9.58 19.77
N ARG A 150 11.43 9.16 21.04
CA ARG A 150 10.74 9.90 22.12
C ARG A 150 11.47 11.16 22.58
N ARG A 151 12.78 11.24 22.36
CA ARG A 151 13.62 12.38 22.77
C ARG A 151 14.48 12.81 21.59
N VAL A 152 14.04 13.87 20.94
CA VAL A 152 14.75 14.48 19.82
C VAL A 152 15.75 15.48 20.38
N ARG A 153 17.02 15.38 20.01
CA ARG A 153 18.08 16.30 20.46
C ARG A 153 18.21 17.55 19.57
N HIS A 154 17.45 17.60 18.48
CA HIS A 154 17.46 18.66 17.49
C HIS A 154 16.48 19.79 17.85
N GLY A 155 16.72 20.98 17.30
CA GLY A 155 15.85 22.15 17.45
C GLY A 155 14.50 22.03 16.74
N ARG A 156 13.91 23.15 16.30
CA ARG A 156 12.64 23.14 15.55
C ARG A 156 12.81 22.42 14.21
N ILE A 157 12.07 21.33 13.99
CA ILE A 157 12.00 20.61 12.72
C ILE A 157 10.68 20.98 12.02
N ALA A 158 10.75 21.37 10.76
CA ALA A 158 9.57 21.62 9.94
C ALA A 158 9.06 20.29 9.37
N LEU A 159 7.80 19.95 9.65
CA LEU A 159 7.16 18.75 9.13
C LEU A 159 6.01 19.13 8.19
N THR A 160 5.81 18.32 7.15
CA THR A 160 4.60 18.38 6.33
C THR A 160 3.40 17.84 7.13
N GLY A 161 2.18 18.12 6.65
CA GLY A 161 0.97 17.55 7.25
C GLY A 161 0.99 16.01 7.26
N GLY A 162 1.41 15.39 6.15
CA GLY A 162 1.50 13.94 6.04
C GLY A 162 2.55 13.32 6.98
N GLN A 163 3.72 13.96 7.13
CA GLN A 163 4.73 13.53 8.11
C GLN A 163 4.19 13.65 9.55
N THR A 164 3.45 14.70 9.85
CA THR A 164 2.84 14.91 11.17
C THR A 164 1.80 13.84 11.49
N GLU A 165 0.92 13.51 10.55
CA GLU A 165 -0.08 12.44 10.69
C GLU A 165 0.58 11.08 10.95
N VAL A 166 1.61 10.74 10.14
CA VAL A 166 2.35 9.48 10.29
C VAL A 166 3.08 9.40 11.63
N LEU A 167 3.75 10.48 12.03
CA LEU A 167 4.47 10.52 13.31
C LEU A 167 3.52 10.44 14.51
N ALA A 168 2.35 11.07 14.43
CA ALA A 168 1.32 10.99 15.45
C ALA A 168 0.70 9.58 15.55
N ALA A 169 0.60 8.86 14.43
CA ALA A 169 0.14 7.49 14.38
C ALA A 169 1.22 6.47 14.79
N ALA A 170 2.51 6.82 14.77
CA ALA A 170 3.60 5.93 15.12
C ALA A 170 3.59 5.60 16.62
N ASP A 171 3.24 4.36 16.96
CA ASP A 171 3.16 3.87 18.34
C ASP A 171 4.25 2.85 18.70
N GLY A 172 5.13 2.51 17.74
CA GLY A 172 6.14 1.46 17.88
C GLY A 172 5.61 0.04 17.73
N ARG A 173 4.35 -0.13 17.32
CA ARG A 173 3.70 -1.44 17.10
C ARG A 173 3.20 -1.60 15.68
N ARG A 174 2.59 -0.57 15.10
CA ARG A 174 2.05 -0.62 13.74
C ARG A 174 3.14 -0.48 12.69
N SER A 175 3.00 -1.25 11.61
CA SER A 175 3.82 -1.12 10.41
C SER A 175 3.36 0.05 9.55
N VAL A 176 4.14 0.39 8.52
CA VAL A 176 3.81 1.47 7.58
C VAL A 176 2.46 1.20 6.89
N ALA A 177 2.23 -0.04 6.44
CA ALA A 177 0.98 -0.45 5.81
C ALA A 177 -0.23 -0.32 6.76
N ALA A 178 -0.05 -0.68 8.04
CA ALA A 178 -1.10 -0.54 9.04
C ALA A 178 -1.43 0.95 9.30
N ILE A 179 -0.41 1.79 9.46
CA ILE A 179 -0.61 3.25 9.62
C ILE A 179 -1.30 3.85 8.39
N ALA A 180 -0.87 3.49 7.18
CA ALA A 180 -1.47 3.99 5.95
C ALA A 180 -2.96 3.64 5.85
N LYS A 181 -3.32 2.41 6.22
CA LYS A 181 -4.70 1.93 6.21
C LYS A 181 -5.58 2.66 7.23
N ASP A 182 -5.06 2.87 8.44
CA ASP A 182 -5.74 3.62 9.49
C ASP A 182 -6.00 5.07 9.05
N LEU A 183 -4.99 5.71 8.46
CA LEU A 183 -5.04 7.10 7.99
C LEU A 183 -5.81 7.27 6.67
N GLY A 184 -6.15 6.20 5.95
CA GLY A 184 -6.79 6.33 4.63
C GLY A 184 -5.87 6.89 3.55
N ARG A 185 -4.55 6.67 3.67
CA ARG A 185 -3.52 7.18 2.77
C ARG A 185 -2.91 6.06 1.94
N THR A 186 -2.25 6.40 0.84
CA THR A 186 -1.44 5.43 0.08
C THR A 186 -0.27 4.94 0.93
N THR A 187 0.04 3.65 0.81
CA THR A 187 1.10 3.03 1.62
C THR A 187 2.49 3.50 1.20
N TYR A 188 2.72 3.73 -0.10
CA TYR A 188 3.92 4.35 -0.62
C TYR A 188 4.09 5.79 -0.10
N GLY A 189 3.01 6.57 -0.05
CA GLY A 189 3.05 7.91 0.54
C GLY A 189 3.47 7.89 2.01
N CYS A 190 2.91 6.97 2.80
CA CYS A 190 3.35 6.76 4.18
C CYS A 190 4.80 6.27 4.27
N LEU A 191 5.25 5.39 3.38
CA LEU A 191 6.63 4.91 3.33
C LEU A 191 7.62 6.05 3.08
N VAL A 192 7.32 6.95 2.15
CA VAL A 192 8.13 8.15 1.89
C VAL A 192 8.22 9.01 3.14
N SER A 193 7.09 9.31 3.79
CA SER A 193 7.08 10.06 5.05
C SER A 193 7.93 9.38 6.14
N VAL A 194 7.87 8.05 6.25
CA VAL A 194 8.67 7.30 7.24
C VAL A 194 10.16 7.35 6.93
N ARG A 195 10.56 7.29 5.65
CA ARG A 195 11.95 7.47 5.23
C ARG A 195 12.46 8.85 5.61
N GLU A 196 11.73 9.91 5.25
CA GLU A 196 12.08 11.29 5.59
C GLU A 196 12.12 11.54 7.10
N LEU A 197 11.17 10.97 7.87
CA LEU A 197 11.18 11.03 9.33
C LEU A 197 12.36 10.25 9.94
N THR A 198 12.82 9.18 9.30
CA THR A 198 14.00 8.43 9.73
C THR A 198 15.26 9.26 9.50
N ASP A 199 15.39 9.89 8.34
CA ASP A 199 16.51 10.78 8.01
C ASP A 199 16.55 12.02 8.93
N ALA A 200 15.38 12.53 9.33
CA ALA A 200 15.26 13.60 10.32
C ALA A 200 15.54 13.16 11.77
N GLY A 201 15.81 11.86 12.01
CA GLY A 201 16.05 11.32 13.35
C GLY A 201 14.81 11.34 14.25
N LEU A 202 13.62 11.24 13.67
CA LEU A 202 12.32 11.20 14.35
C LEU A 202 11.73 9.79 14.42
N VAL A 203 12.15 8.91 13.52
CA VAL A 203 11.80 7.48 13.50
C VAL A 203 13.08 6.65 13.53
N ARG A 204 13.08 5.55 14.27
CA ARG A 204 14.21 4.61 14.27
C ARG A 204 14.24 3.84 12.94
N PRO A 205 15.42 3.64 12.32
CA PRO A 205 15.54 2.71 11.20
C PRO A 205 15.09 1.29 11.62
N PRO A 206 14.56 0.48 10.68
CA PRO A 206 14.09 -0.86 11.00
C PRO A 206 15.26 -1.75 11.42
N GLU A 207 14.99 -2.69 12.33
CA GLU A 207 16.02 -3.62 12.80
C GLU A 207 16.38 -4.63 11.71
N PRO A 208 17.66 -5.04 11.59
CA PRO A 208 18.12 -5.97 10.56
C PRO A 208 17.41 -7.32 10.57
N GLU A 209 16.93 -7.77 11.74
CA GLU A 209 16.21 -9.04 11.90
C GLU A 209 14.85 -9.06 11.20
N CYS A 210 14.27 -7.89 10.90
CA CYS A 210 13.05 -7.82 10.09
C CYS A 210 13.33 -8.04 8.59
N ALA A 211 14.57 -7.90 8.12
CA ALA A 211 14.92 -8.08 6.71
C ALA A 211 14.80 -9.56 6.31
N PRO A 212 14.24 -9.89 5.13
CA PRO A 212 14.25 -11.26 4.65
C PRO A 212 15.69 -11.75 4.51
N ALA A 213 16.00 -12.89 5.11
CA ALA A 213 17.29 -13.54 4.95
C ALA A 213 17.57 -13.74 3.45
N ALA A 214 18.70 -13.24 2.97
CA ALA A 214 19.15 -13.52 1.61
C ALA A 214 19.23 -15.05 1.43
N PRO A 215 18.80 -15.62 0.29
CA PRO A 215 18.97 -17.04 0.04
C PRO A 215 20.46 -17.35 0.03
N LEU A 216 20.95 -18.02 1.07
CA LEU A 216 22.32 -18.51 1.12
C LEU A 216 22.51 -19.50 -0.05
N PRO A 217 23.63 -19.44 -0.79
CA PRO A 217 23.92 -20.45 -1.80
C PRO A 217 23.97 -21.81 -1.11
N ARG A 218 23.06 -22.69 -1.51
CA ARG A 218 22.95 -24.07 -1.01
C ARG A 218 24.23 -24.81 -1.38
N ARG A 219 25.23 -24.80 -0.48
CA ARG A 219 26.39 -25.69 -0.58
C ARG A 219 25.86 -27.10 -0.44
N VAL A 220 25.81 -27.83 -1.55
CA VAL A 220 25.61 -29.28 -1.56
C VAL A 220 26.81 -29.91 -0.87
N SER A 221 26.75 -29.96 0.45
CA SER A 221 27.70 -30.69 1.27
C SER A 221 27.12 -32.08 1.41
N GLY A 222 27.52 -32.97 0.50
CA GLY A 222 27.21 -34.39 0.59
C GLY A 222 27.75 -34.93 1.91
N ARG A 223 26.87 -35.12 2.88
CA ARG A 223 27.14 -35.90 4.08
C ARG A 223 25.87 -36.65 4.44
N SER A 224 25.85 -37.90 4.00
CA SER A 224 24.84 -38.88 4.36
C SER A 224 24.87 -39.07 5.88
N LEU A 225 23.73 -38.85 6.52
CA LEU A 225 23.47 -39.26 7.90
C LEU A 225 22.69 -40.58 7.86
N PRO A 226 22.97 -41.54 8.76
CA PRO A 226 22.29 -42.83 8.79
C PRO A 226 20.82 -42.67 9.24
N PRO A 227 19.92 -43.60 8.85
CA PRO A 227 18.49 -43.47 9.16
C PRO A 227 18.21 -43.77 10.64
N LEU A 228 17.38 -42.92 11.27
CA LEU A 228 16.76 -43.21 12.55
C LEU A 228 15.53 -44.14 12.38
N PRO A 229 15.24 -45.02 13.36
CA PRO A 229 14.09 -45.91 13.33
C PRO A 229 12.75 -45.19 13.58
N PRO A 230 11.62 -45.76 13.13
CA PRO A 230 10.31 -45.10 13.19
C PRO A 230 9.75 -45.05 14.62
N ALA A 231 9.40 -43.84 15.07
CA ALA A 231 8.67 -43.61 16.31
C ALA A 231 7.16 -43.85 16.11
N ALA A 232 6.59 -44.63 17.02
CA ALA A 232 5.19 -45.04 17.04
C ALA A 232 4.21 -43.87 17.20
N ALA A 233 3.06 -43.99 16.54
CA ALA A 233 1.96 -43.04 16.58
C ALA A 233 1.28 -43.03 17.97
N THR A 234 1.20 -41.85 18.59
CA THR A 234 0.27 -41.57 19.68
C THR A 234 -1.00 -40.92 19.14
N PRO A 235 -2.20 -41.35 19.58
CA PRO A 235 -3.46 -40.81 19.08
C PRO A 235 -3.73 -39.38 19.56
N TYR A 236 -4.23 -38.58 18.62
CA TYR A 236 -4.70 -37.20 18.77
C TYR A 236 -5.93 -37.13 19.69
N VAL A 237 -5.84 -36.33 20.76
CA VAL A 237 -6.97 -35.95 21.62
C VAL A 237 -7.35 -34.50 21.29
N ALA A 238 -8.58 -34.30 20.84
CA ALA A 238 -9.13 -32.98 20.52
C ALA A 238 -9.44 -32.18 21.81
N PRO A 239 -9.14 -30.87 21.86
CA PRO A 239 -9.58 -30.03 22.98
C PRO A 239 -11.01 -29.51 22.79
N ALA A 240 -11.79 -29.57 23.87
CA ALA A 240 -13.16 -29.10 24.01
C ALA A 240 -13.26 -27.55 24.05
N PRO A 241 -14.44 -26.95 23.73
CA PRO A 241 -14.60 -25.50 23.65
C PRO A 241 -14.69 -24.86 25.03
N ALA A 242 -13.83 -23.87 25.30
CA ALA A 242 -13.90 -23.02 26.48
C ALA A 242 -14.81 -21.81 26.20
N ASN A 243 -15.95 -21.76 26.88
CA ASN A 243 -16.75 -20.56 27.03
C ASN A 243 -15.99 -19.56 27.92
N SER A 244 -15.71 -18.36 27.42
CA SER A 244 -15.29 -17.23 28.25
C SER A 244 -15.87 -15.93 27.72
N THR A 245 -16.90 -15.49 28.42
CA THR A 245 -17.51 -14.16 28.35
C THR A 245 -16.57 -13.16 29.02
N ALA A 246 -16.04 -12.19 28.27
CA ALA A 246 -15.33 -11.03 28.81
C ALA A 246 -15.88 -9.75 28.17
N PRO A 247 -16.01 -8.64 28.94
CA PRO A 247 -16.75 -7.46 28.51
C PRO A 247 -15.96 -6.55 27.54
N ILE A 248 -16.70 -5.93 26.63
CA ILE A 248 -16.24 -5.00 25.59
C ILE A 248 -15.83 -3.66 26.23
N PRO A 249 -14.64 -3.09 25.93
CA PRO A 249 -14.28 -1.74 26.37
C PRO A 249 -14.96 -0.67 25.49
N THR A 250 -15.62 0.28 26.14
CA THR A 250 -16.30 1.43 25.53
C THR A 250 -15.28 2.43 24.97
N ARG A 251 -15.51 2.91 23.73
CA ARG A 251 -14.70 3.92 23.03
C ARG A 251 -14.89 5.32 23.66
N PRO A 252 -13.84 6.14 23.85
CA PRO A 252 -14.01 7.54 24.22
C PRO A 252 -14.57 8.35 23.05
N GLN A 253 -15.59 9.17 23.33
CA GLN A 253 -16.15 10.08 22.34
C GLN A 253 -15.16 11.21 22.02
N GLY A 254 -14.84 11.37 20.74
CA GLY A 254 -14.06 12.51 20.24
C GLY A 254 -14.91 13.77 20.16
N SER A 255 -14.31 14.92 20.46
CA SER A 255 -14.96 16.23 20.32
C SER A 255 -15.38 16.50 18.87
N PRO A 256 -16.50 17.22 18.64
CA PRO A 256 -17.01 17.48 17.29
C PRO A 256 -16.05 18.38 16.50
N ILE A 257 -15.79 17.97 15.25
CA ILE A 257 -15.09 18.75 14.24
C ILE A 257 -16.04 19.87 13.77
N PRO A 258 -15.61 21.15 13.69
CA PRO A 258 -16.45 22.20 13.13
C PRO A 258 -16.79 21.91 11.66
N GLU A 259 -18.08 21.76 11.35
CA GLU A 259 -18.61 21.43 10.01
C GLU A 259 -18.59 22.61 9.03
N SER A 260 -18.14 23.80 9.43
CA SER A 260 -18.11 24.97 8.55
C SER A 260 -16.70 25.55 8.44
N TRP A 261 -16.13 25.41 7.25
CA TRP A 261 -15.02 26.26 6.83
C TRP A 261 -15.60 27.68 6.70
N GLY A 262 -14.99 28.64 7.39
CA GLY A 262 -15.38 30.04 7.32
C GLY A 262 -15.39 30.57 5.87
N PRO A 263 -16.03 31.72 5.61
CA PRO A 263 -16.17 32.26 4.26
C PRO A 263 -14.81 32.44 3.59
N ILE A 264 -14.73 32.04 2.31
CA ILE A 264 -13.51 32.09 1.50
C ILE A 264 -12.95 33.51 1.46
N ASP A 265 -11.72 33.67 1.93
CA ASP A 265 -10.97 34.94 1.86
C ASP A 265 -10.58 35.23 0.40
N ARG A 266 -11.32 36.15 -0.22
CA ARG A 266 -11.10 36.59 -1.61
C ARG A 266 -9.81 37.39 -1.78
N ASP A 267 -9.30 38.02 -0.73
CA ASP A 267 -8.06 38.79 -0.78
C ASP A 267 -6.87 37.85 -0.85
N LEU A 268 -6.93 36.72 -0.14
CA LEU A 268 -5.94 35.64 -0.25
C LEU A 268 -5.85 35.10 -1.68
N LEU A 269 -6.99 34.80 -2.32
CA LEU A 269 -7.02 34.31 -3.70
C LEU A 269 -6.47 35.34 -4.69
N THR A 270 -6.76 36.62 -4.47
CA THR A 270 -6.25 37.71 -5.32
C THR A 270 -4.73 37.87 -5.18
N ARG A 271 -4.18 37.69 -3.98
CA ARG A 271 -2.72 37.70 -3.74
C ARG A 271 -2.03 36.50 -4.38
N VAL A 272 -2.60 35.30 -4.26
CA VAL A 272 -2.05 34.08 -4.88
C VAL A 272 -2.01 34.23 -6.40
N ARG A 273 -3.09 34.70 -7.02
CA ARG A 273 -3.13 34.96 -8.47
C ARG A 273 -2.04 35.94 -8.91
N LYS A 274 -1.91 37.09 -8.23
CA LYS A 274 -0.84 38.07 -8.52
C LYS A 274 0.58 37.51 -8.33
N GLY A 275 0.75 36.54 -7.43
CA GLY A 275 2.02 35.85 -7.23
C GLY A 275 2.36 34.93 -8.41
N LEU A 276 1.37 34.20 -8.91
CA LEU A 276 1.53 33.28 -10.05
C LEU A 276 1.76 34.03 -11.37
N GLU A 277 1.10 35.18 -11.58
CA GLU A 277 1.30 36.03 -12.75
C GLU A 277 2.70 36.66 -12.82
N LYS A 278 3.44 36.72 -11.71
CA LYS A 278 4.83 37.22 -11.67
C LYS A 278 5.88 36.13 -11.92
N LEU A 279 5.44 34.86 -11.99
CA LEU A 279 6.30 33.70 -12.19
C LEU A 279 6.22 33.14 -13.63
N GLY A 280 5.39 33.74 -14.48
CA GLY A 280 5.38 33.54 -15.94
C GLY A 280 5.87 34.79 -16.66
#